data_AF-M3HIV2-F1
#
_entry.id   AF-M3HIV2-F1
#
_cell.length_a   1.000
_cell.length_b   1.000
_cell.length_c   1.000
_cell.angle_alpha   90.00
_cell.angle_beta   90.00
_cell.angle_gamma   90.00
#
_symmetry.space_group_name_H-M   'P 1'
#
loop_
_entity.id
_entity.type
_entity.pdbx_description
1 polymer ?
#
loop_
_entity_poly.entity_id
_entity_poly.type
_entity_poly.pdbx_seq_one_letter_code
_entity_poly.pdbx_strand_id
1 'polypeptide(L)'
;MFGEYMPFDFLYELSQQTGRFEPGLTHNLIRYYTPRYYTLAEKEKSPKGRHLGWTDTETFNHEAVRSYYETTRTEVSETGKFLPLICYEVILPEFVREFRTAGNPEFIVNLTNDKWYGATTESDQHMELGRLRSIELRRWMVRSTNSGISANIDHLGRFVGNKKQD
;
A
#
# COMPACT_ATOMS: atom_id res chain seq x y z
N MET A 1 1.77 18.00 -19.75
CA MET A 1 3.04 17.75 -19.03
C MET A 1 2.63 17.52 -17.58
N PHE A 2 2.93 16.35 -17.01
CA PHE A 2 2.43 15.97 -15.68
C PHE A 2 3.01 16.90 -14.62
N GLY A 3 2.17 17.57 -13.84
CA GLY A 3 2.57 18.60 -12.88
C GLY A 3 2.38 20.05 -13.35
N GLU A 4 1.73 20.29 -14.49
CA GLU A 4 1.36 21.65 -14.94
C GLU A 4 0.30 22.32 -14.05
N TYR A 5 -0.51 21.55 -13.31
CA TYR A 5 -1.57 22.09 -12.43
C TYR A 5 -1.27 22.04 -10.93
N MET A 6 -0.08 21.56 -10.52
CA MET A 6 0.36 21.65 -9.13
C MET A 6 1.51 22.67 -9.02
N PRO A 7 1.31 23.83 -8.34
CA PRO A 7 2.37 24.80 -8.15
C PRO A 7 3.34 24.22 -7.11
N PHE A 8 4.37 23.51 -7.54
CA PHE A 8 5.29 22.87 -6.60
C PHE A 8 5.96 23.88 -5.66
N ASP A 9 6.19 25.12 -6.10
CA ASP A 9 6.78 26.16 -5.26
C ASP A 9 5.92 26.47 -4.01
N PHE A 10 4.59 26.59 -4.15
CA PHE A 10 3.72 26.92 -3.02
C PHE A 10 3.55 25.75 -2.04
N LEU A 11 3.59 24.50 -2.53
CA LEU A 11 3.47 23.30 -1.70
C LEU A 11 4.75 23.03 -0.89
N TYR A 12 5.93 23.33 -1.46
CA TYR A 12 7.17 23.35 -0.70
C TYR A 12 7.18 24.44 0.39
N GLU A 13 6.58 25.61 0.11
CA GLU A 13 6.47 26.73 1.08
C GLU A 13 5.46 26.47 2.21
N LEU A 14 4.27 25.95 1.91
CA LEU A 14 3.24 25.64 2.92
C LEU A 14 3.59 24.45 3.80
N SER A 15 4.49 23.60 3.34
CA SER A 15 4.80 22.30 3.93
C SER A 15 6.31 22.13 4.06
N GLN A 16 6.98 23.12 4.68
CA GLN A 16 8.41 23.01 5.01
C GLN A 16 8.73 21.75 5.85
N GLN A 17 7.75 21.21 6.60
CA GLN A 17 7.88 19.99 7.40
C GLN A 17 7.39 18.70 6.71
N THR A 18 6.51 18.80 5.70
CA THR A 18 5.86 17.62 5.07
C THR A 18 6.28 17.39 3.62
N GLY A 19 7.06 18.30 3.02
CA GLY A 19 7.53 18.21 1.63
C GLY A 19 9.05 18.05 1.47
N ARG A 20 9.83 18.19 2.54
CA ARG A 20 11.24 17.78 2.50
C ARG A 20 11.29 16.27 2.50
N PHE A 21 11.56 15.70 1.33
CA PHE A 21 12.03 14.33 1.23
C PHE A 21 13.34 14.25 2.03
N GLU A 22 13.23 13.80 3.27
CA GLU A 22 14.38 13.37 4.06
C GLU A 22 14.69 11.95 3.63
N PRO A 23 15.80 11.71 2.90
CA PRO A 23 16.16 10.35 2.51
C PRO A 23 16.30 9.52 3.78
N GLY A 24 15.46 8.49 3.90
CA GLY A 24 15.56 7.54 4.99
C GLY A 24 16.99 7.00 5.06
N LEU A 25 17.52 6.87 6.27
CA LEU A 25 18.90 6.39 6.47
C LEU A 25 19.11 4.93 6.02
N THR A 26 18.02 4.20 5.74
CA THR A 26 18.02 2.79 5.35
C THR A 26 16.93 2.46 4.33
N HIS A 27 17.24 1.63 3.34
CA HIS A 27 16.25 1.08 2.40
C HIS A 27 15.53 -0.16 2.95
N ASN A 28 15.22 -0.17 4.24
CA ASN A 28 14.51 -1.27 4.87
C ASN A 28 13.07 -1.35 4.36
N LEU A 29 12.70 -2.52 3.84
CA LEU A 29 11.38 -2.79 3.29
C LEU A 29 10.41 -3.28 4.37
N ILE A 30 9.10 -3.07 4.14
CA ILE A 30 8.06 -3.57 5.03
C ILE A 30 7.89 -5.08 4.81
N ARG A 31 7.91 -5.83 5.91
CA ARG A 31 7.69 -7.28 5.93
C ARG A 31 6.21 -7.57 5.90
N TYR A 32 5.80 -8.55 5.11
CA TYR A 32 4.46 -9.11 5.16
C TYR A 32 4.51 -10.57 5.61
N TYR A 33 3.43 -10.98 6.25
CA TYR A 33 3.34 -12.26 6.94
C TYR A 33 2.14 -13.03 6.43
N THR A 34 2.31 -14.33 6.27
CA THR A 34 1.20 -15.25 6.01
C THR A 34 0.94 -16.08 7.26
N PRO A 35 -0.34 -16.31 7.60
CA PRO A 35 -0.69 -17.34 8.57
C PRO A 35 -0.11 -18.69 8.12
N ARG A 36 0.43 -19.48 9.05
CA ARG A 36 1.00 -20.81 8.76
C ARG A 36 0.02 -21.81 8.12
N TYR A 37 -1.27 -21.51 8.13
CA TYR A 37 -2.38 -22.43 7.86
C TYR A 37 -3.40 -21.83 6.88
N TYR A 38 -2.94 -21.35 5.71
CA TYR A 38 -3.81 -20.71 4.71
C TYR A 38 -4.53 -21.72 3.78
N THR A 39 -4.95 -22.87 4.31
CA THR A 39 -5.83 -23.77 3.56
C THR A 39 -7.29 -23.33 3.72
N LEU A 40 -8.12 -23.51 2.68
CA LEU A 40 -9.56 -23.18 2.73
C LEU A 40 -10.29 -23.89 3.88
N ALA A 41 -9.83 -25.08 4.28
CA ALA A 41 -10.37 -25.87 5.38
C ALA A 41 -10.11 -25.25 6.77
N GLU A 42 -9.12 -24.38 6.90
CA GLU A 42 -8.74 -23.74 8.17
C GLU A 42 -9.34 -22.34 8.32
N LYS A 43 -9.71 -21.68 7.21
CA LYS A 43 -10.55 -20.48 7.23
C LYS A 43 -11.89 -20.72 7.95
N GLU A 44 -12.44 -21.93 7.86
CA GLU A 44 -13.65 -22.33 8.60
C GLU A 44 -13.43 -22.47 10.11
N LYS A 45 -12.17 -22.63 10.57
CA LYS A 45 -11.79 -22.72 11.99
C LYS A 45 -11.56 -21.35 12.64
N SER A 46 -11.51 -20.26 11.87
CA SER A 46 -11.51 -18.92 12.46
C SER A 46 -12.79 -18.74 13.30
N PRO A 47 -12.69 -18.25 14.55
CA PRO A 47 -13.86 -18.09 15.39
C PRO A 47 -14.85 -17.18 14.69
N LYS A 48 -16.03 -17.73 14.44
CA LYS A 48 -17.17 -16.96 13.96
C LYS A 48 -17.46 -15.96 15.08
N GLY A 49 -17.37 -14.67 14.75
CA GLY A 49 -17.45 -13.60 15.75
C GLY A 49 -18.66 -13.80 16.68
N ARG A 50 -18.42 -13.77 17.99
CA ARG A 50 -19.48 -13.75 19.00
C ARG A 50 -20.30 -12.48 18.79
N HIS A 51 -21.61 -12.63 18.72
CA HIS A 51 -22.51 -11.49 18.73
C HIS A 51 -22.35 -10.76 20.09
N LEU A 52 -21.99 -9.48 20.03
CA LEU A 52 -21.82 -8.64 21.22
C LEU A 52 -23.12 -7.87 21.48
N GLY A 53 -23.68 -8.02 22.67
CA GLY A 53 -24.85 -7.28 23.13
C GLY A 53 -24.49 -6.06 23.99
N TRP A 54 -25.48 -5.22 24.30
CA TRP A 54 -25.31 -4.02 25.15
C TRP A 54 -24.78 -4.33 26.57
N THR A 55 -25.05 -5.52 27.09
CA THR A 55 -24.51 -5.95 28.40
C THR A 55 -23.03 -6.34 28.34
N ASP A 56 -22.51 -6.70 27.17
CA ASP A 56 -21.11 -7.07 27.02
C ASP A 56 -20.17 -5.87 27.09
N THR A 57 -20.69 -4.67 26.77
CA THR A 57 -19.93 -3.41 26.86
C THR A 57 -19.51 -3.06 28.29
N GLU A 58 -20.23 -3.54 29.31
CA GLU A 58 -19.87 -3.32 30.71
C GLU A 58 -18.57 -4.05 31.12
N THR A 59 -18.21 -5.11 30.40
CA THR A 59 -17.01 -5.93 30.64
C THR A 59 -15.94 -5.75 29.57
N PHE A 60 -16.12 -4.79 28.66
CA PHE A 60 -15.26 -4.61 27.49
C PHE A 60 -13.97 -3.87 27.84
N ASN A 61 -13.08 -4.57 28.54
CA ASN A 61 -11.72 -4.13 28.82
C ASN A 61 -10.71 -4.83 27.91
N HIS A 62 -9.45 -4.37 27.96
CA HIS A 62 -8.39 -4.93 27.12
C HIS A 62 -8.13 -6.42 27.37
N GLU A 63 -8.35 -6.91 28.59
CA GLU A 63 -8.24 -8.33 28.95
C GLU A 63 -9.36 -9.17 28.34
N ALA A 64 -10.59 -8.67 28.34
CA ALA A 64 -11.74 -9.31 27.71
C ALA A 64 -11.53 -9.42 26.19
N VAL A 65 -11.03 -8.37 25.54
CA VAL A 65 -10.68 -8.40 24.12
C VAL A 65 -9.54 -9.38 23.86
N ARG A 66 -8.49 -9.37 24.70
CA ARG A 66 -7.33 -10.26 24.55
C ARG A 66 -7.72 -11.72 24.71
N SER A 67 -8.48 -12.06 25.75
CA SER A 67 -8.95 -13.44 25.99
C SER A 67 -9.90 -13.93 24.90
N TYR A 68 -10.77 -13.05 24.40
CA TYR A 68 -11.66 -13.37 23.29
C TYR A 68 -10.87 -13.77 22.03
N TYR A 69 -9.81 -13.03 21.68
CA TYR A 69 -8.97 -13.33 20.52
C TYR A 69 -7.83 -14.33 20.80
N GLU A 70 -7.61 -14.75 22.05
CA GLU A 70 -6.54 -15.68 22.43
C GLU A 70 -6.69 -17.03 21.71
N THR A 71 -7.92 -17.52 21.61
CA THR A 71 -8.27 -18.75 20.88
C THR A 71 -8.07 -18.62 19.37
N THR A 72 -7.95 -17.40 18.85
CA THR A 72 -7.73 -17.09 17.42
C THR A 72 -6.26 -16.85 17.10
N ARG A 73 -5.38 -16.91 18.11
CA ARG A 73 -3.97 -16.59 17.91
C ARG A 73 -3.38 -17.53 16.86
N THR A 74 -3.02 -16.95 15.73
CA THR A 74 -2.45 -17.69 14.62
C THR A 74 -0.96 -17.43 14.57
N GLU A 75 -0.17 -18.50 14.44
CA GLU A 75 1.25 -18.36 14.14
C GLU A 75 1.40 -17.75 12.74
N VAL A 76 2.11 -16.63 12.68
CA VAL A 76 2.45 -15.96 11.43
C VAL A 76 3.92 -16.22 11.12
N SER A 77 4.20 -16.54 9.85
CA SER A 77 5.58 -16.61 9.34
C SER A 77 5.83 -15.43 8.43
N GLU A 78 7.02 -14.82 8.53
CA GLU A 78 7.43 -13.82 7.54
C GLU A 78 7.51 -14.48 6.17
N THR A 79 6.81 -13.90 5.20
CA THR A 79 6.70 -14.45 3.86
C THR A 79 7.65 -13.73 2.92
N GLY A 80 7.77 -12.41 3.09
CA GLY A 80 8.55 -11.59 2.19
C GLY A 80 8.49 -10.12 2.54
N LYS A 81 8.95 -9.29 1.58
CA LYS A 81 9.03 -7.84 1.74
C LYS A 81 8.52 -7.10 0.52
N PHE A 82 7.88 -5.96 0.74
CA PHE A 82 7.38 -5.10 -0.32
C PHE A 82 7.90 -3.67 -0.20
N LEU A 83 7.90 -2.96 -1.33
CA LEU A 83 8.26 -1.55 -1.41
C LEU A 83 7.00 -0.68 -1.31
N PRO A 84 6.76 0.02 -0.18
CA PRO A 84 5.72 1.03 -0.10
C PRO A 84 6.16 2.29 -0.83
N LEU A 85 5.32 2.83 -1.70
CA LEU A 85 5.48 4.13 -2.35
C LEU A 85 4.23 4.95 -2.11
N ILE A 86 4.37 6.11 -1.50
CA ILE A 86 3.27 6.99 -1.17
C ILE A 86 3.11 8.03 -2.26
N CYS A 87 1.92 8.08 -2.86
CA CYS A 87 1.52 9.09 -3.83
C CYS A 87 2.58 9.26 -4.94
N TYR A 88 3.21 10.44 -4.97
CA TYR A 88 4.22 10.89 -5.94
C TYR A 88 5.51 10.10 -5.97
N GLU A 89 5.89 9.40 -4.91
CA GLU A 89 7.17 8.67 -4.85
C GLU A 89 7.32 7.67 -6.01
N VAL A 90 6.20 7.18 -6.54
CA VAL A 90 6.15 6.23 -7.65
C VAL A 90 6.66 6.79 -8.98
N ILE A 91 6.70 8.11 -9.16
CA ILE A 91 7.18 8.72 -10.41
C ILE A 91 8.67 9.06 -10.36
N LEU A 92 9.33 8.94 -9.21
CA LEU A 92 10.74 9.30 -9.02
C LEU A 92 11.64 8.11 -9.36
N PRO A 93 12.26 8.06 -10.56
CA PRO A 93 12.86 6.82 -11.02
C PRO A 93 14.11 6.43 -10.25
N GLU A 94 14.98 7.39 -9.96
CA GLU A 94 16.22 7.14 -9.23
C GLU A 94 15.94 6.70 -7.79
N PHE A 95 14.98 7.34 -7.11
CA PHE A 95 14.57 6.94 -5.76
C PHE A 95 14.10 5.49 -5.72
N VAL A 96 13.19 5.09 -6.62
CA VAL A 96 12.66 3.71 -6.65
C VAL A 96 13.75 2.70 -7.02
N ARG A 97 14.71 3.08 -7.87
CA ARG A 97 15.81 2.22 -8.32
C ARG A 97 16.75 1.84 -7.17
N GLU A 98 16.96 2.70 -6.19
CA GLU A 98 17.83 2.40 -5.02
C GLU A 98 17.36 1.16 -4.25
N PHE A 99 16.04 0.96 -4.14
CA PHE A 99 15.47 -0.19 -3.43
C PHE A 99 15.71 -1.52 -4.14
N ARG A 100 16.00 -1.52 -5.44
CA ARG A 100 16.26 -2.77 -6.19
C ARG A 100 17.50 -3.49 -5.67
N THR A 101 18.57 -2.75 -5.41
CA THR A 101 19.84 -3.31 -4.93
C THR A 101 19.90 -3.38 -3.41
N ALA A 102 19.32 -2.40 -2.71
CA ALA A 102 19.44 -2.32 -1.25
C ALA A 102 18.42 -3.23 -0.52
N GLY A 103 17.17 -3.26 -0.98
CA GLY A 103 16.10 -4.05 -0.34
C GLY A 103 15.62 -5.26 -1.15
N ASN A 104 15.71 -5.18 -2.49
CA ASN A 104 15.17 -6.14 -3.47
C ASN A 104 13.71 -6.56 -3.17
N PRO A 105 12.72 -5.67 -3.35
CA PRO A 105 11.32 -5.95 -3.03
C PRO A 105 10.75 -7.06 -3.91
N GLU A 106 9.81 -7.84 -3.37
CA GLU A 106 9.07 -8.86 -4.13
C GLU A 106 7.93 -8.27 -4.96
N PHE A 107 7.34 -7.18 -4.47
CA PHE A 107 6.35 -6.39 -5.18
C PHE A 107 6.35 -4.95 -4.66
N ILE A 108 5.65 -4.08 -5.39
CA ILE A 108 5.50 -2.67 -5.10
C ILE A 108 4.06 -2.43 -4.63
N VAL A 109 3.89 -1.61 -3.60
CA VAL A 109 2.59 -1.12 -3.16
C VAL A 109 2.58 0.38 -3.33
N ASN A 110 1.67 0.90 -4.14
CA ASN A 110 1.49 2.33 -4.27
C ASN A 110 0.15 2.77 -3.66
N LEU A 111 0.24 3.60 -2.63
CA LEU A 111 -0.91 4.15 -1.92
C LEU A 111 -1.02 5.63 -2.29
N THR A 112 -2.12 6.03 -2.93
CA THR A 112 -2.28 7.43 -3.39
C THR A 112 -3.70 7.95 -3.17
N ASN A 113 -3.83 9.26 -3.31
CA ASN A 113 -5.10 9.96 -3.42
C ASN A 113 -4.99 10.93 -4.59
N ASP A 114 -5.50 10.57 -5.76
CA ASP A 114 -5.39 11.40 -6.95
C ASP A 114 -6.49 12.48 -7.02
N LYS A 115 -7.34 12.60 -5.98
CA LYS A 115 -8.40 13.61 -5.91
C LYS A 115 -7.87 15.04 -6.04
N TRP A 116 -6.61 15.27 -5.65
CA TRP A 116 -5.94 16.57 -5.76
C TRP A 116 -5.89 17.09 -7.20
N TYR A 117 -5.91 16.20 -8.21
CA TYR A 117 -5.90 16.58 -9.62
C TYR A 117 -7.27 16.95 -10.18
N GLY A 118 -8.36 16.68 -9.44
CA GLY A 118 -9.71 16.84 -9.96
C GLY A 118 -10.00 15.96 -11.19
N ALA A 119 -10.90 16.41 -12.05
CA ALA A 119 -11.28 15.71 -13.29
C ALA A 119 -10.32 16.06 -14.45
N THR A 120 -9.02 15.88 -14.24
CA THR A 120 -7.98 16.14 -15.25
C THR A 120 -7.28 14.85 -15.66
N THR A 121 -6.50 14.91 -16.74
CA THR A 121 -5.69 13.79 -17.25
C THR A 121 -4.48 13.46 -16.37
N GLU A 122 -4.22 14.24 -15.31
CA GLU A 122 -3.06 14.03 -14.46
C GLU A 122 -3.13 12.69 -13.72
N SER A 123 -4.32 12.24 -13.30
CA SER A 123 -4.50 10.91 -12.69
C SER A 123 -4.07 9.77 -13.63
N ASP A 124 -4.39 9.89 -14.92
CA ASP A 124 -3.96 8.92 -15.94
C ASP A 124 -2.44 8.95 -16.13
N GLN A 125 -1.86 10.15 -16.19
CA GLN A 125 -0.41 10.33 -16.33
C GLN A 125 0.34 9.79 -15.09
N HIS A 126 -0.17 10.06 -13.88
CA HIS A 126 0.38 9.54 -12.63
C HIS A 126 0.39 8.01 -12.63
N MET A 127 -0.72 7.39 -13.04
CA MET A 127 -0.85 5.95 -13.17
C MET A 127 0.15 5.39 -14.20
N GLU A 128 0.19 5.92 -15.42
CA GLU A 128 1.10 5.42 -16.46
C GLU A 128 2.58 5.63 -16.12
N LEU A 129 2.95 6.73 -15.45
CA LEU A 129 4.31 6.93 -14.92
C LEU A 129 4.66 5.91 -13.83
N GLY A 130 3.72 5.65 -12.92
CA GLY A 130 3.91 4.64 -11.88
C GLY A 130 4.04 3.22 -12.44
N ARG A 131 3.27 2.90 -13.48
CA ARG A 131 3.33 1.62 -14.21
C ARG A 131 4.73 1.26 -14.70
N LEU A 132 5.52 2.26 -15.10
CA LEU A 132 6.89 2.05 -15.54
C LEU A 132 7.76 1.44 -14.44
N ARG A 133 7.50 1.73 -13.16
CA ARG A 133 8.24 1.13 -12.04
C ARG A 133 8.13 -0.39 -12.04
N SER A 134 6.95 -0.95 -12.36
CA SER A 134 6.76 -2.40 -12.46
C SER A 134 7.62 -3.03 -13.55
N ILE A 135 7.75 -2.34 -14.70
CA ILE A 135 8.55 -2.78 -15.85
C ILE A 135 10.04 -2.72 -15.52
N GLU A 136 10.49 -1.61 -14.94
CA GLU A 136 11.90 -1.37 -14.64
C GLU A 136 12.44 -2.30 -13.55
N LEU A 137 11.66 -2.54 -12.49
CA LEU A 137 12.06 -3.44 -11.41
C LEU A 137 11.75 -4.91 -11.72
N ARG A 138 10.94 -5.19 -12.76
CA ARG A 138 10.36 -6.51 -13.04
C ARG A 138 9.65 -7.05 -11.81
N ARG A 139 8.79 -6.22 -11.23
CA ARG A 139 7.99 -6.53 -10.03
C ARG A 139 6.54 -6.16 -10.27
N TRP A 140 5.66 -6.94 -9.66
CA TRP A 140 4.24 -6.61 -9.65
C TRP A 140 4.02 -5.33 -8.83
N MET A 141 3.00 -4.56 -9.19
CA MET A 141 2.53 -3.43 -8.40
C MET A 141 1.05 -3.60 -8.06
N VAL A 142 0.72 -3.32 -6.81
CA VAL A 142 -0.64 -3.11 -6.34
C VAL A 142 -0.80 -1.62 -6.07
N ARG A 143 -1.64 -0.95 -6.85
CA ARG A 143 -1.98 0.47 -6.65
C ARG A 143 -3.38 0.58 -6.06
N SER A 144 -3.46 1.23 -4.90
CA SER A 144 -4.71 1.52 -4.21
C SER A 144 -4.89 3.03 -4.09
N THR A 145 -6.03 3.51 -4.55
CA THR A 145 -6.34 4.94 -4.63
C THR A 145 -7.64 5.23 -3.90
N ASN A 146 -7.71 6.34 -3.15
CA ASN A 146 -8.98 6.79 -2.59
C ASN A 146 -9.94 7.33 -3.67
N SER A 147 -9.39 8.08 -4.62
CA SER A 147 -10.06 8.54 -5.84
C SER A 147 -9.01 8.56 -6.95
N GLY A 148 -9.38 8.21 -8.18
CA GLY A 148 -8.44 7.90 -9.26
C GLY A 148 -8.40 6.42 -9.61
N ILE A 149 -7.26 5.96 -10.14
CA ILE A 149 -7.14 4.63 -10.78
C ILE A 149 -6.49 3.64 -9.83
N SER A 150 -7.30 2.71 -9.32
CA SER A 150 -6.83 1.51 -8.63
C SER A 150 -6.62 0.36 -9.60
N ALA A 151 -5.47 -0.31 -9.49
CA ALA A 151 -5.07 -1.34 -10.44
C ALA A 151 -4.04 -2.31 -9.87
N ASN A 152 -4.07 -3.55 -10.37
CA ASN A 152 -2.97 -4.50 -10.26
C ASN A 152 -2.19 -4.49 -11.58
N ILE A 153 -0.87 -4.46 -11.49
CA ILE A 153 0.03 -4.34 -12.64
C ILE A 153 1.06 -5.46 -12.54
N ASP A 154 1.20 -6.27 -13.59
CA ASP A 154 2.24 -7.30 -13.63
C ASP A 154 3.64 -6.73 -13.87
N HIS A 155 4.65 -7.59 -13.75
CA HIS A 155 6.07 -7.27 -13.98
C HIS A 155 6.42 -6.83 -15.42
N LEU A 156 5.50 -6.93 -16.38
CA LEU A 156 5.63 -6.43 -17.76
C LEU A 156 4.81 -5.16 -17.98
N GLY A 157 4.21 -4.61 -16.91
CA GLY A 157 3.35 -3.45 -16.98
C GLY A 157 1.95 -3.76 -17.50
N ARG A 158 1.45 -4.99 -17.50
CA ARG A 158 0.08 -5.27 -17.96
C ARG A 158 -0.90 -5.11 -16.80
N PHE A 159 -2.06 -4.54 -17.07
CA PHE A 159 -3.13 -4.49 -16.09
C PHE A 159 -3.72 -5.88 -15.89
N VAL A 160 -3.82 -6.31 -14.63
CA VAL A 160 -4.37 -7.62 -14.25
C VAL A 160 -5.73 -7.40 -13.60
N GLY A 161 -6.77 -7.94 -14.23
CA GLY A 161 -8.16 -7.70 -13.86
C GLY A 161 -8.68 -6.33 -14.36
N ASN A 162 -9.84 -5.93 -13.84
CA ASN A 162 -10.45 -4.66 -14.23
C ASN A 162 -9.75 -3.49 -13.54
N LYS A 163 -9.45 -2.42 -14.29
CA LYS A 163 -9.14 -1.12 -13.70
C LYS A 163 -10.39 -0.60 -13.01
N LYS A 164 -10.27 -0.14 -11.77
CA LYS A 164 -11.35 0.59 -11.09
C LYS A 164 -10.97 2.07 -11.05
N GLN A 165 -11.80 2.89 -11.67
CA GLN A 165 -11.68 4.34 -11.67
C GLN A 165 -12.84 4.91 -10.86
N ASP A 166 -12.52 5.59 -9.77
CA ASP A 166 -13.46 6.22 -8.85
C ASP A 166 -13.45 7.75 -9.00
#